data_AF-A0A1A2NVN7-F1
#
_entry.id   AF-A0A1A2NVN7-F1
#
_cell.length_a   1.000
_cell.length_b   1.000
_cell.length_c   1.000
_cell.angle_alpha   90.00
_cell.angle_beta   90.00
_cell.angle_gamma   90.00
#
_symmetry.space_group_name_H-M   'P 1'
#
loop_
_entity.id
_entity.type
_entity.pdbx_description
1 polymer ?
#
loop_
_entity_poly.entity_id
_entity_poly.type
_entity_poly.pdbx_seq_one_letter_code
_entity_poly.pdbx_strand_id
1 'polypeptide(L)'
;MHLTKSARAQAHSEQGPRRGEHPGRARNPVIKVADIAWLEFERLDLTRADSFARAFGFHTAQHRPNELQLRGTREGAPCVILRHGPSNRFTGAAFRACDEADVLRLADSFGAPVEPLPETIGGLSVTLIDPSGMPVRVVAGVHELPELPGQHVHQFNFGREVRRINAGQRPPRAPAQVQRLGHLVVQSTKYVETLNWYLDNLGMIVSDFLYFPGQRDRGPTMSFIRCDRGSTPADHHTLAMALGPANRYVHSAYQVSDLDALAAGGEYLVAQ
;
A
#
# COMPACT_ATOMS: atom_id res chain seq x y z
N MET A 1 22.28 -38.88 10.74
CA MET A 1 22.05 -38.03 9.55
C MET A 1 20.80 -37.19 9.82
N HIS A 2 20.96 -36.05 10.51
CA HIS A 2 19.83 -35.19 10.91
C HIS A 2 19.66 -34.08 9.88
N LEU A 3 18.63 -34.18 9.04
CA LEU A 3 18.19 -33.14 8.11
C LEU A 3 16.78 -32.71 8.50
N THR A 4 16.71 -31.79 9.46
CA THR A 4 15.55 -30.91 9.65
C THR A 4 16.04 -29.47 9.71
N LYS A 5 16.73 -29.03 8.66
CA LYS A 5 16.85 -27.59 8.38
C LYS A 5 15.50 -27.13 7.85
N SER A 6 14.78 -26.40 8.69
CA SER A 6 13.57 -25.66 8.33
C SER A 6 13.76 -24.91 7.00
N ALA A 7 12.97 -25.28 5.99
CA ALA A 7 12.97 -24.66 4.66
C ALA A 7 12.61 -23.16 4.66
N ARG A 8 12.22 -22.59 5.80
CA ARG A 8 11.92 -21.15 5.95
C ARG A 8 13.17 -20.26 6.02
N ALA A 9 14.36 -20.81 6.22
CA ALA A 9 15.57 -20.01 6.46
C ALA A 9 16.29 -19.52 5.18
N GLN A 10 15.90 -19.98 3.98
CA GLN A 10 16.68 -19.79 2.75
C GLN A 10 16.02 -18.93 1.66
N ALA A 11 14.86 -18.33 1.90
CA ALA A 11 14.09 -17.72 0.82
C ALA A 11 14.54 -16.30 0.39
N HIS A 12 15.36 -15.58 1.18
CA HIS A 12 15.53 -14.12 0.99
C HIS A 12 16.98 -13.60 0.86
N SER A 13 17.99 -14.47 0.92
CA SER A 13 19.41 -14.14 0.65
C SER A 13 20.24 -15.42 0.79
N GLU A 14 21.21 -15.65 -0.11
CA GLU A 14 22.18 -16.75 0.06
C GLU A 14 22.98 -16.63 1.38
N GLN A 15 23.09 -15.40 1.89
CA GLN A 15 23.67 -15.09 3.18
C GLN A 15 22.54 -14.82 4.18
N GLY A 16 22.31 -15.75 5.11
CA GLY A 16 21.33 -15.57 6.19
C GLY A 16 21.59 -14.37 7.10
N PRO A 17 20.72 -14.13 8.10
CA PRO A 17 20.86 -13.00 9.03
C PRO A 17 22.17 -13.08 9.84
N ARG A 18 22.84 -11.94 10.03
CA ARG A 18 24.03 -11.80 10.90
C ARG A 18 23.61 -11.41 12.32
N ARG A 19 24.41 -11.79 13.32
CA ARG A 19 24.20 -11.36 14.70
C ARG A 19 24.27 -9.84 14.79
N GLY A 20 23.26 -9.22 15.42
CA GLY A 20 23.18 -7.76 15.59
C GLY A 20 22.48 -7.03 14.45
N GLU A 21 22.04 -7.74 13.39
CA GLU A 21 21.20 -7.13 12.37
C GLU A 21 19.81 -6.79 12.88
N HIS A 22 19.20 -5.83 12.19
CA HIS A 22 17.83 -5.43 12.49
C HIS A 22 16.89 -6.63 12.39
N PRO A 23 16.05 -6.91 13.41
CA PRO A 23 15.21 -8.11 13.43
C PRO A 23 14.07 -8.09 12.40
N GLY A 24 13.80 -6.92 11.80
CA GLY A 24 12.72 -6.74 10.83
C GLY A 24 11.32 -6.86 11.42
N ARG A 25 11.20 -6.91 12.75
CA ARG A 25 9.91 -6.97 13.45
C ARG A 25 10.05 -6.51 14.90
N ALA A 26 8.98 -5.96 15.44
CA ALA A 26 8.81 -5.75 16.86
C ALA A 26 8.49 -7.07 17.59
N ARG A 27 8.82 -7.16 18.88
CA ARG A 27 8.45 -8.31 19.73
C ARG A 27 6.99 -8.24 20.19
N ASN A 28 6.56 -7.05 20.60
CA ASN A 28 5.23 -6.81 21.13
C ASN A 28 4.73 -5.47 20.60
N PRO A 29 4.24 -5.42 19.34
CA PRO A 29 3.71 -4.20 18.79
C PRO A 29 2.40 -3.78 19.45
N VAL A 30 2.05 -2.50 19.42
CA VAL A 30 0.81 -1.97 20.02
C VAL A 30 -0.43 -2.59 19.37
N ILE A 31 -0.47 -2.60 18.03
CA ILE A 31 -1.51 -3.28 17.24
C ILE A 31 -0.89 -4.00 16.03
N LYS A 32 -1.73 -4.68 15.25
CA LYS A 32 -1.37 -5.18 13.91
C LYS A 32 -2.37 -4.70 12.88
N VAL A 33 -1.91 -3.91 11.92
CA VAL A 33 -2.75 -3.46 10.81
C VAL A 33 -2.96 -4.57 9.78
N ALA A 34 -4.16 -4.64 9.23
CA ALA A 34 -4.57 -5.67 8.28
C ALA A 34 -4.17 -5.35 6.84
N ASP A 35 -4.17 -4.07 6.46
CA ASP A 35 -3.77 -3.59 5.13
C ASP A 35 -3.59 -2.07 5.11
N ILE A 36 -3.11 -1.51 4.00
CA ILE A 36 -3.31 -0.08 3.69
C ILE A 36 -4.77 0.14 3.26
N ALA A 37 -5.38 1.21 3.76
CA ALA A 37 -6.76 1.56 3.43
C ALA A 37 -6.78 2.49 2.21
N TRP A 38 -6.25 3.70 2.34
CA TRP A 38 -6.17 4.68 1.25
C TRP A 38 -4.99 5.62 1.39
N LEU A 39 -4.74 6.37 0.33
CA LEU A 39 -3.79 7.48 0.29
C LEU A 39 -4.53 8.82 0.26
N GLU A 40 -3.95 9.83 0.90
CA GLU A 40 -4.52 11.17 0.96
C GLU A 40 -3.64 12.16 0.21
N PHE A 41 -4.27 13.00 -0.61
CA PHE A 41 -3.60 14.08 -1.32
C PHE A 41 -4.43 15.34 -1.36
N GLU A 42 -3.74 16.47 -1.56
CA GLU A 42 -4.37 17.72 -1.97
C GLU A 42 -4.18 17.98 -3.46
N ARG A 43 -5.20 18.57 -4.08
CA ARG A 43 -5.19 19.00 -5.48
C ARG A 43 -5.79 20.39 -5.61
N LEU A 44 -5.24 21.17 -6.53
CA LEU A 44 -5.78 22.48 -6.91
C LEU A 44 -7.12 22.36 -7.66
N ASP A 45 -7.29 21.30 -8.46
CA ASP A 45 -8.46 21.10 -9.31
C ASP A 45 -8.89 19.63 -9.24
N LEU A 46 -9.99 19.38 -8.52
CA LEU A 46 -10.53 18.04 -8.34
C LEU A 46 -11.19 17.51 -9.62
N THR A 47 -11.74 18.39 -10.47
CA THR A 47 -12.35 17.98 -11.74
C THR A 47 -11.28 17.45 -12.70
N ARG A 48 -10.15 18.15 -12.83
CA ARG A 48 -9.01 17.67 -13.63
C ARG A 48 -8.41 16.40 -13.03
N ALA A 49 -8.36 16.30 -11.70
CA ALA A 49 -7.89 15.10 -11.04
C ALA A 49 -8.81 13.90 -11.29
N ASP A 50 -10.13 14.08 -11.30
CA ASP A 50 -11.11 13.03 -11.64
C ASP A 50 -10.94 12.54 -13.08
N SER A 51 -10.81 13.46 -14.03
CA SER A 51 -10.57 13.11 -15.44
C SER A 51 -9.31 12.27 -15.62
N PHE A 52 -8.19 12.69 -14.99
CA PHE A 52 -6.97 11.91 -14.99
C PHE A 52 -7.15 10.56 -14.30
N ALA A 53 -7.81 10.51 -13.14
CA ALA A 53 -8.00 9.28 -12.37
C ALA A 53 -8.81 8.24 -13.15
N ARG A 54 -9.85 8.66 -13.86
CA ARG A 54 -10.64 7.79 -14.74
C ARG A 54 -9.83 7.26 -15.92
N ALA A 55 -9.03 8.13 -16.55
CA ALA A 55 -8.11 7.72 -17.61
C ALA A 55 -7.02 6.75 -17.12
N PHE A 56 -6.53 6.95 -15.90
CA PHE A 56 -5.58 6.09 -15.23
C PHE A 56 -6.17 4.71 -14.89
N GLY A 57 -7.49 4.66 -14.65
CA GLY A 57 -8.24 3.41 -14.41
C GLY A 57 -8.97 3.31 -13.07
N PHE A 58 -9.08 4.40 -12.31
CA PHE A 58 -9.93 4.45 -11.12
C PHE A 58 -11.41 4.62 -11.46
N HIS A 59 -12.24 4.18 -10.53
CA HIS A 59 -13.65 4.56 -10.46
C HIS A 59 -13.85 5.65 -9.40
N THR A 60 -14.73 6.60 -9.70
CA THR A 60 -15.14 7.63 -8.75
C THR A 60 -16.21 7.07 -7.83
N ALA A 61 -15.88 6.86 -6.56
CA ALA A 61 -16.85 6.48 -5.53
C ALA A 61 -17.75 7.67 -5.17
N GLN A 62 -17.14 8.85 -5.08
CA GLN A 62 -17.82 10.09 -4.74
C GLN A 62 -17.06 11.30 -5.27
N HIS A 63 -17.79 12.30 -5.77
CA HIS A 63 -17.24 13.59 -6.16
C HIS A 63 -18.06 14.71 -5.53
N ARG A 64 -17.43 15.51 -4.67
CA ARG A 64 -18.00 16.68 -3.98
C ARG A 64 -17.13 17.90 -4.27
N PRO A 65 -17.60 19.14 -4.00
CA PRO A 65 -16.83 20.34 -4.29
C PRO A 65 -15.42 20.37 -3.68
N ASN A 66 -15.23 19.79 -2.50
CA ASN A 66 -13.97 19.84 -1.77
C ASN A 66 -13.30 18.46 -1.56
N GLU A 67 -13.92 17.37 -2.02
CA GLU A 67 -13.39 16.02 -1.84
C GLU A 67 -13.79 15.11 -2.99
N LEU A 68 -12.83 14.30 -3.43
CA LEU A 68 -12.99 13.27 -4.44
C LEU A 68 -12.45 11.95 -3.89
N GLN A 69 -13.31 10.93 -3.86
CA GLN A 69 -12.98 9.59 -3.41
C GLN A 69 -12.87 8.65 -4.62
N LEU A 70 -11.70 8.09 -4.82
CA LEU A 70 -11.37 7.17 -5.91
C LEU A 70 -11.23 5.75 -5.36
N ARG A 71 -11.76 4.78 -6.08
CA ARG A 71 -11.74 3.36 -5.69
C ARG A 71 -11.35 2.45 -6.85
N GLY A 72 -10.91 1.25 -6.50
CA GLY A 72 -10.76 0.16 -7.46
C GLY A 72 -12.06 -0.61 -7.69
N THR A 73 -11.99 -1.63 -8.55
CA THR A 73 -13.13 -2.48 -8.90
C THR A 73 -13.45 -3.50 -7.82
N ARG A 74 -12.48 -3.97 -7.02
CA ARG A 74 -12.77 -4.92 -5.93
C ARG A 74 -13.62 -4.25 -4.84
N GLU A 75 -14.31 -5.08 -4.06
CA GLU A 75 -14.96 -4.62 -2.83
C GLU A 75 -13.94 -4.01 -1.87
N GLY A 76 -14.35 -2.97 -1.14
CA GLY A 76 -13.48 -2.30 -0.18
C GLY A 76 -13.76 -0.80 -0.02
N ALA A 77 -12.92 -0.16 0.79
CA ALA A 77 -12.91 1.29 0.97
C ALA A 77 -12.31 2.00 -0.28
N PRO A 78 -12.40 3.34 -0.36
CA PRO A 78 -11.64 4.11 -1.35
C PRO A 78 -10.15 3.76 -1.32
N CYS A 79 -9.48 3.88 -2.47
CA CYS A 79 -8.03 3.71 -2.59
C CYS A 79 -7.29 5.05 -2.43
N VAL A 80 -7.92 6.14 -2.87
CA VAL A 80 -7.34 7.49 -2.82
C VAL A 80 -8.43 8.49 -2.46
N ILE A 81 -8.14 9.37 -1.50
CA ILE A 81 -8.97 10.52 -1.15
C ILE A 81 -8.21 11.78 -1.54
N LEU A 82 -8.80 12.57 -2.42
CA LEU A 82 -8.28 13.85 -2.88
C LEU A 82 -9.10 14.97 -2.27
N ARG A 83 -8.44 15.96 -1.67
CA ARG A 83 -9.08 17.17 -1.14
C ARG A 83 -8.64 18.40 -1.90
N HIS A 84 -9.52 19.37 -2.04
CA HIS A 84 -9.11 20.66 -2.56
C HIS A 84 -8.14 21.31 -1.57
N GLY A 85 -7.02 21.84 -2.08
CA GLY A 85 -6.00 22.48 -1.26
C GLY A 85 -5.12 23.43 -2.06
N PRO A 86 -4.32 24.27 -1.39
CA PRO A 86 -3.53 25.33 -2.03
C PRO A 86 -2.32 24.80 -2.85
N SER A 87 -2.03 23.50 -2.80
CA SER A 87 -0.95 22.90 -3.58
C SER A 87 -1.21 21.41 -3.88
N ASN A 88 -0.61 20.92 -4.97
CA ASN A 88 -0.63 19.50 -5.31
C ASN A 88 0.40 18.75 -4.45
N ARG A 89 -0.05 18.05 -3.40
CA ARG A 89 0.87 17.27 -2.55
C ARG A 89 0.24 16.00 -1.99
N PHE A 90 1.09 15.08 -1.57
CA PHE A 90 0.71 13.97 -0.71
C PHE A 90 0.59 14.46 0.73
N THR A 91 -0.46 14.06 1.44
CA THR A 91 -0.75 14.53 2.79
C THR A 91 -0.74 13.43 3.84
N GLY A 92 -0.78 12.15 3.45
CA GLY A 92 -0.70 11.05 4.39
C GLY A 92 -1.28 9.75 3.85
N ALA A 93 -1.26 8.72 4.68
CA ALA A 93 -1.85 7.43 4.37
C ALA A 93 -2.69 6.91 5.53
N ALA A 94 -3.72 6.15 5.21
CA ALA A 94 -4.54 5.44 6.16
C ALA A 94 -4.23 3.94 6.12
N PHE A 95 -4.08 3.32 7.29
CA PHE A 95 -3.95 1.87 7.46
C PHE A 95 -5.19 1.32 8.16
N ARG A 96 -5.65 0.16 7.72
CA ARG A 96 -6.82 -0.50 8.30
C ARG A 96 -6.40 -1.38 9.48
N ALA A 97 -6.92 -1.10 10.67
CA ALA A 97 -6.81 -1.99 11.82
C ALA A 97 -7.74 -3.21 11.67
N CYS A 98 -7.54 -4.24 12.50
CA CYS A 98 -8.42 -5.41 12.48
C CYS A 98 -9.83 -5.09 12.99
N ASP A 99 -9.92 -4.25 14.02
CA ASP A 99 -11.17 -3.80 14.63
C ASP A 99 -11.02 -2.41 15.28
N GLU A 100 -12.12 -1.90 15.82
CA GLU A 100 -12.15 -0.62 16.52
C GLU A 100 -11.34 -0.61 17.82
N ALA A 101 -11.22 -1.77 18.50
CA ALA A 101 -10.46 -1.87 19.75
C ALA A 101 -8.96 -1.65 19.52
N ASP A 102 -8.42 -2.04 18.36
CA ASP A 102 -7.06 -1.69 17.96
C ASP A 102 -6.87 -0.18 17.78
N VAL A 103 -7.85 0.53 17.19
CA VAL A 103 -7.77 2.00 17.06
C VAL A 103 -7.76 2.66 18.44
N LEU A 104 -8.64 2.22 19.34
CA LEU A 104 -8.69 2.72 20.72
C LEU A 104 -7.36 2.46 21.46
N ARG A 105 -6.81 1.25 21.35
CA ARG A 105 -5.54 0.88 22.00
C ARG A 105 -4.38 1.73 21.49
N LEU A 106 -4.32 1.95 20.17
CA LEU A 106 -3.29 2.79 19.58
C LEU A 106 -3.44 4.25 20.03
N ALA A 107 -4.67 4.76 20.08
CA ALA A 107 -4.95 6.10 20.58
C ALA A 107 -4.52 6.28 22.05
N ASP A 108 -4.87 5.33 22.92
CA ASP A 108 -4.46 5.33 24.33
C ASP A 108 -2.94 5.30 24.49
N SER A 109 -2.24 4.50 23.68
CA SER A 109 -0.77 4.40 23.73
C SER A 109 -0.06 5.71 23.37
N PHE A 110 -0.73 6.61 22.66
CA PHE A 110 -0.19 7.91 22.22
C PHE A 110 -0.86 9.12 22.89
N GLY A 111 -1.90 8.90 23.72
CA GLY A 111 -2.74 9.97 24.24
C GLY A 111 -3.40 10.80 23.13
N ALA A 112 -3.70 10.18 21.98
CA ALA A 112 -4.26 10.83 20.81
C ALA A 112 -5.80 10.72 20.81
N PRO A 113 -6.54 11.69 20.23
CA PRO A 113 -7.99 11.59 20.15
C PRO A 113 -8.42 10.54 19.12
N VAL A 114 -9.51 9.86 19.44
CA VAL A 114 -10.24 9.02 18.50
C VAL A 114 -11.35 9.86 17.88
N GLU A 115 -11.41 9.88 16.55
CA GLU A 115 -12.35 10.70 15.80
C GLU A 115 -13.24 9.82 14.91
N PRO A 116 -14.57 10.05 14.90
CA PRO A 116 -15.42 9.44 13.88
C PRO A 116 -15.01 9.96 12.50
N LEU A 117 -14.99 9.06 11.52
CA LEU A 117 -14.79 9.42 10.12
C LEU A 117 -16.07 10.04 9.54
N PRO A 118 -15.97 10.82 8.45
CA PRO A 118 -17.16 11.32 7.76
C PRO A 118 -18.11 10.17 7.42
N GLU A 119 -19.42 10.42 7.48
CA GLU A 119 -20.47 9.42 7.22
C GLU A 119 -20.27 8.64 5.91
N THR A 120 -19.68 9.27 4.89
CA THR A 120 -19.42 8.59 3.61
C THR A 120 -18.29 7.58 3.62
N ILE A 121 -17.40 7.67 4.60
CA ILE A 121 -16.34 6.68 4.85
C ILE A 121 -16.80 5.71 5.94
N GLY A 122 -17.50 6.21 6.97
CA GLY A 122 -17.93 5.42 8.12
C GLY A 122 -16.77 5.02 9.04
N GLY A 123 -17.11 4.59 10.25
CA GLY A 123 -16.15 4.11 11.23
C GLY A 123 -15.42 5.21 12.00
N LEU A 124 -14.28 4.85 12.57
CA LEU A 124 -13.49 5.72 13.43
C LEU A 124 -12.00 5.64 13.10
N SER A 125 -11.25 6.62 13.60
CA SER A 125 -9.84 6.72 13.33
C SER A 125 -9.05 7.36 14.46
N VAL A 126 -7.75 7.07 14.47
CA VAL A 126 -6.72 7.86 15.18
C VAL A 126 -5.70 8.33 14.15
N THR A 127 -5.21 9.57 14.27
CA THR A 127 -4.13 10.09 13.42
C THR A 127 -2.90 10.35 14.26
N LEU A 128 -1.77 9.76 13.83
CA LEU A 128 -0.46 9.96 14.41
C LEU A 128 0.48 10.61 13.38
N ILE A 129 1.63 11.09 13.84
CA ILE A 129 2.70 11.58 12.98
C ILE A 129 3.88 10.64 13.11
N ASP A 130 4.34 10.08 11.99
CA ASP A 130 5.53 9.24 12.01
C ASP A 130 6.82 10.07 12.19
N PRO A 131 7.97 9.45 12.49
CA PRO A 131 9.22 10.18 12.68
C PRO A 131 9.71 11.00 11.48
N SER A 132 9.19 10.73 10.28
CA SER A 132 9.47 11.52 9.07
C SER A 132 8.57 12.77 8.95
N GLY A 133 7.60 12.92 9.85
CA GLY A 133 6.62 14.02 9.83
C GLY A 133 5.38 13.72 8.99
N MET A 134 5.20 12.48 8.55
CA MET A 134 4.05 12.08 7.72
C MET A 134 2.84 11.77 8.60
N PRO A 135 1.66 12.35 8.32
CA PRO A 135 0.41 11.90 8.93
C PRO A 135 0.09 10.44 8.56
N VAL A 136 -0.11 9.63 9.58
CA VAL A 136 -0.51 8.22 9.49
C VAL A 136 -1.83 8.07 10.22
N ARG A 137 -2.89 7.79 9.47
CA ARG A 137 -4.20 7.48 10.04
C ARG A 137 -4.33 5.98 10.22
N VAL A 138 -4.92 5.54 11.33
CA VAL A 138 -5.35 4.15 11.51
C VAL A 138 -6.86 4.14 11.67
N VAL A 139 -7.53 3.28 10.91
CA VAL A 139 -8.99 3.28 10.76
C VAL A 139 -9.60 1.90 10.98
N ALA A 140 -10.84 1.87 11.46
CA ALA A 140 -11.65 0.66 11.61
C ALA A 140 -13.14 0.99 11.43
N GLY A 141 -13.95 -0.03 11.12
CA GLY A 141 -15.40 0.11 10.95
C GLY A 141 -15.81 0.89 9.69
N VAL A 142 -14.90 1.05 8.72
CA VAL A 142 -15.17 1.77 7.47
C VAL A 142 -16.19 1.02 6.60
N HIS A 143 -16.99 1.76 5.84
CA HIS A 143 -17.93 1.17 4.88
C HIS A 143 -17.20 0.42 3.78
N GLU A 144 -17.68 -0.79 3.51
CA GLU A 144 -17.22 -1.59 2.38
C GLU A 144 -18.13 -1.32 1.18
N LEU A 145 -17.55 -0.75 0.12
CA LEU A 145 -18.28 -0.53 -1.12
C LEU A 145 -18.30 -1.84 -1.93
N PRO A 146 -19.43 -2.18 -2.58
CA PRO A 146 -19.57 -3.45 -3.30
C PRO A 146 -18.62 -3.52 -4.51
N GLU A 147 -18.23 -4.74 -4.90
CA GLU A 147 -17.44 -4.99 -6.10
C GLU A 147 -18.12 -4.43 -7.36
N LEU A 148 -17.31 -3.88 -8.28
CA LEU A 148 -17.70 -3.38 -9.58
C LEU A 148 -17.25 -4.38 -10.67
N PRO A 149 -17.90 -4.38 -11.85
CA PRO A 149 -17.42 -5.14 -12.99
C PRO A 149 -15.95 -4.81 -13.31
N GLY A 150 -15.09 -5.82 -13.23
CA GLY A 150 -13.66 -5.69 -13.53
C GLY A 150 -13.33 -5.90 -15.01
N GLN A 151 -12.08 -5.59 -15.36
CA GLN A 151 -11.53 -5.84 -16.68
C GLN A 151 -11.28 -7.34 -16.90
N HIS A 152 -11.60 -7.83 -18.10
CA HIS A 152 -11.42 -9.23 -18.45
C HIS A 152 -9.94 -9.64 -18.35
N VAL A 153 -9.66 -10.73 -17.63
CA VAL A 153 -8.32 -11.31 -17.51
C VAL A 153 -8.04 -12.18 -18.73
N HIS A 154 -6.98 -11.87 -19.46
CA HIS A 154 -6.58 -12.64 -20.63
C HIS A 154 -5.97 -13.99 -20.23
N GLN A 155 -6.20 -15.01 -21.05
CA GLN A 155 -5.56 -16.32 -20.89
C GLN A 155 -4.18 -16.33 -21.55
N PHE A 156 -3.17 -16.68 -20.78
CA PHE A 156 -1.78 -16.82 -21.24
C PHE A 156 -1.40 -18.29 -21.39
N ASN A 157 -0.53 -18.57 -22.36
CA ASN A 157 0.16 -19.87 -22.48
C ASN A 157 1.45 -19.80 -21.67
N PHE A 158 1.70 -20.79 -20.80
CA PHE A 158 2.91 -20.85 -19.98
C PHE A 158 3.62 -22.19 -20.15
N GLY A 159 4.89 -22.14 -20.56
CA GLY A 159 5.70 -23.35 -20.77
C GLY A 159 5.04 -24.30 -21.77
N ARG A 160 4.68 -25.51 -21.31
CA ARG A 160 4.00 -26.53 -22.13
C ARG A 160 2.47 -26.47 -22.05
N GLU A 161 1.90 -25.61 -21.19
CA GLU A 161 0.46 -25.41 -21.12
C GLU A 161 -0.01 -24.44 -22.21
N VAL A 162 -0.61 -24.99 -23.26
CA VAL A 162 -1.21 -24.23 -24.36
C VAL A 162 -2.72 -24.18 -24.14
N ARG A 163 -3.23 -23.08 -23.58
CA ARG A 163 -4.67 -22.83 -23.36
C ARG A 163 -5.30 -22.07 -24.53
N ARG A 164 -4.52 -21.20 -25.17
CA ARG A 164 -4.92 -20.39 -26.32
C ARG A 164 -4.46 -21.07 -27.62
N ILE A 165 -5.36 -21.79 -28.30
CA ILE A 165 -5.12 -22.43 -29.60
C ILE A 165 -5.83 -21.63 -30.69
N ASN A 166 -5.08 -21.14 -31.69
CA ASN A 166 -5.59 -20.35 -32.83
C ASN A 166 -6.39 -19.08 -32.49
N ALA A 167 -6.47 -18.68 -31.21
CA ALA A 167 -7.10 -17.44 -30.79
C ALA A 167 -6.04 -16.35 -30.61
N GLY A 168 -6.25 -15.16 -31.17
CA GLY A 168 -5.37 -14.00 -30.97
C GLY A 168 -5.56 -13.36 -29.59
N GLN A 169 -4.58 -12.59 -29.15
CA GLN A 169 -4.67 -11.80 -27.92
C GLN A 169 -4.45 -10.33 -28.31
N ARG A 170 -5.51 -9.53 -28.18
CA ARG A 170 -5.59 -8.15 -28.67
C ARG A 170 -6.31 -7.29 -27.62
N PRO A 171 -5.65 -6.97 -26.50
CA PRO A 171 -6.26 -6.16 -25.45
C PRO A 171 -6.69 -4.80 -26.00
N PRO A 172 -7.88 -4.28 -25.62
CA PRO A 172 -8.29 -2.95 -26.03
C PRO A 172 -7.39 -1.89 -25.38
N ARG A 173 -7.10 -0.81 -26.13
CA ARG A 173 -6.47 0.40 -25.58
C ARG A 173 -7.53 1.20 -24.82
N ALA A 174 -7.70 0.88 -23.55
CA ALA A 174 -8.64 1.48 -22.63
C ALA A 174 -7.96 1.63 -21.25
N PRO A 175 -8.53 2.41 -20.30
CA PRO A 175 -7.96 2.52 -18.96
C PRO A 175 -7.70 1.15 -18.34
N ALA A 176 -6.51 0.94 -17.77
CA ALA A 176 -6.18 -0.28 -17.03
C ALA A 176 -6.94 -0.26 -15.70
N GLN A 177 -8.05 -0.97 -15.61
CA GLN A 177 -8.94 -0.85 -14.45
C GLN A 177 -8.21 -1.26 -13.16
N VAL A 178 -8.11 -0.30 -12.24
CA VAL A 178 -7.52 -0.50 -10.92
C VAL A 178 -8.43 -1.46 -10.15
N GLN A 179 -7.88 -2.58 -9.70
CA GLN A 179 -8.59 -3.54 -8.85
C GLN A 179 -8.57 -3.11 -7.39
N ARG A 180 -7.41 -2.68 -6.88
CA ARG A 180 -7.21 -2.18 -5.50
C ARG A 180 -5.88 -1.44 -5.37
N LEU A 181 -5.71 -0.69 -4.27
CA LEU A 181 -4.41 -0.21 -3.82
C LEU A 181 -3.53 -1.39 -3.39
N GLY A 182 -2.29 -1.41 -3.88
CA GLY A 182 -1.29 -2.42 -3.52
C GLY A 182 -0.38 -1.90 -2.41
N HIS A 183 0.41 -0.85 -2.72
CA HIS A 183 1.40 -0.36 -1.77
C HIS A 183 1.74 1.12 -1.93
N LEU A 184 2.36 1.65 -0.88
CA LEU A 184 2.95 2.98 -0.79
C LEU A 184 4.48 2.88 -0.70
N VAL A 185 5.20 3.75 -1.39
CA VAL A 185 6.65 3.91 -1.25
C VAL A 185 6.97 5.33 -0.82
N VAL A 186 7.71 5.45 0.28
CA VAL A 186 8.17 6.72 0.84
C VAL A 186 9.67 6.72 1.02
N GLN A 187 10.23 7.92 1.09
CA GLN A 187 11.62 8.16 1.44
C GLN A 187 11.65 8.87 2.80
N SER A 188 12.60 8.51 3.66
CA SER A 188 12.81 9.15 4.96
C SER A 188 14.30 9.47 5.18
N THR A 189 14.59 10.65 5.74
CA THR A 189 15.92 11.03 6.25
C THR A 189 16.24 10.34 7.58
N LYS A 190 15.21 9.79 8.25
CA LYS A 190 15.28 9.07 9.52
C LYS A 190 14.85 7.61 9.37
N TYR A 191 15.26 6.97 8.28
CA TYR A 191 14.76 5.66 7.85
C TYR A 191 14.63 4.60 8.95
N VAL A 192 15.66 4.36 9.78
CA VAL A 192 15.60 3.31 10.82
C VAL A 192 14.58 3.67 11.91
N GLU A 193 14.57 4.92 12.35
CA GLU A 193 13.61 5.43 13.35
C GLU A 193 12.17 5.33 12.81
N THR A 194 11.96 5.77 11.57
CA THR A 194 10.66 5.69 10.90
C THR A 194 10.21 4.24 10.70
N LEU A 195 11.09 3.35 10.23
CA LEU A 195 10.82 1.92 10.09
C LEU A 195 10.34 1.34 11.42
N ASN A 196 11.11 1.55 12.49
CA ASN A 196 10.79 0.99 13.80
C ASN A 196 9.45 1.49 14.33
N TRP A 197 9.10 2.74 14.06
CA TRP A 197 7.78 3.24 14.39
C TRP A 197 6.65 2.42 13.74
N TYR A 198 6.75 2.03 12.47
CA TYR A 198 5.74 1.16 11.84
C TYR A 198 5.75 -0.27 12.41
N LEU A 199 6.92 -0.82 12.73
CA LEU A 199 7.03 -2.16 13.29
C LEU A 199 6.46 -2.22 14.72
N ASP A 200 6.80 -1.23 15.55
CA ASP A 200 6.44 -1.17 16.97
C ASP A 200 4.98 -0.77 17.17
N ASN A 201 4.44 0.12 16.33
CA ASN A 201 3.08 0.63 16.54
C ASN A 201 2.04 -0.08 15.70
N LEU A 202 2.34 -0.36 14.43
CA LEU A 202 1.40 -0.98 13.50
C LEU A 202 1.63 -2.49 13.30
N GLY A 203 2.64 -3.06 13.98
CA GLY A 203 2.92 -4.50 13.97
C GLY A 203 3.28 -5.05 12.60
N MET A 204 3.71 -4.19 11.69
CA MET A 204 4.19 -4.60 10.38
C MET A 204 5.52 -5.35 10.52
N ILE A 205 5.90 -6.09 9.47
CA ILE A 205 7.14 -6.87 9.44
C ILE A 205 7.86 -6.71 8.11
N VAL A 206 9.18 -6.75 8.14
CA VAL A 206 10.03 -6.61 6.96
C VAL A 206 10.06 -7.93 6.19
N SER A 207 9.85 -7.85 4.88
CA SER A 207 10.01 -8.94 3.92
C SER A 207 11.45 -9.01 3.44
N ASP A 208 11.98 -7.88 2.96
CA ASP A 208 13.37 -7.76 2.54
C ASP A 208 14.01 -6.48 3.06
N PHE A 209 15.30 -6.60 3.37
CA PHE A 209 16.20 -5.49 3.59
C PHE A 209 17.14 -5.35 2.41
N LEU A 210 17.32 -4.12 1.94
CA LEU A 210 18.31 -3.77 0.94
C LEU A 210 19.46 -3.02 1.61
N TYR A 211 20.66 -3.29 1.13
CA TYR A 211 21.91 -2.71 1.64
C TYR A 211 22.70 -2.13 0.47
N PHE A 212 23.48 -1.09 0.73
CA PHE A 212 24.47 -0.68 -0.26
C PHE A 212 25.56 -1.76 -0.42
N PRO A 213 26.06 -2.01 -1.65
CA PRO A 213 27.14 -2.95 -1.89
C PRO A 213 28.33 -2.69 -0.96
N GLY A 214 28.79 -3.73 -0.26
CA GLY A 214 29.92 -3.66 0.69
C GLY A 214 29.63 -2.92 2.00
N GLN A 215 28.41 -2.47 2.27
CA GLN A 215 28.07 -1.66 3.45
C GLN A 215 27.04 -2.32 4.38
N ARG A 216 26.93 -3.65 4.36
CA ARG A 216 25.94 -4.40 5.18
C ARG A 216 26.03 -4.07 6.68
N ASP A 217 27.25 -3.86 7.17
CA ASP A 217 27.49 -3.55 8.59
C ASP A 217 27.06 -2.13 8.99
N ARG A 218 26.73 -1.27 8.01
CA ARG A 218 26.14 0.07 8.25
C ARG A 218 24.61 0.02 8.39
N GLY A 219 24.02 -1.17 8.24
CA GLY A 219 22.59 -1.37 8.31
C GLY A 219 21.88 -1.20 6.96
N PRO A 220 20.58 -1.54 6.92
CA PRO A 220 19.80 -1.47 5.70
C PRO A 220 19.54 -0.02 5.27
N THR A 221 19.33 0.17 3.98
CA THR A 221 19.03 1.47 3.35
C THR A 221 17.66 1.51 2.71
N MET A 222 16.99 0.36 2.62
CA MET A 222 15.59 0.27 2.22
C MET A 222 14.96 -1.00 2.78
N SER A 223 13.66 -0.94 3.05
CA SER A 223 12.85 -2.10 3.44
C SER A 223 11.60 -2.23 2.58
N PHE A 224 11.28 -3.48 2.27
CA PHE A 224 9.93 -3.89 1.86
C PHE A 224 9.20 -4.41 3.10
N ILE A 225 8.04 -3.85 3.42
CA ILE A 225 7.34 -4.02 4.71
C ILE A 225 5.90 -4.48 4.44
N ARG A 226 5.53 -5.62 5.02
CA ARG A 226 4.19 -6.21 4.89
C ARG A 226 3.43 -6.21 6.22
N CYS A 227 2.11 -6.34 6.15
CA CYS A 227 1.27 -6.59 7.33
C CYS A 227 1.53 -8.00 7.91
N ASP A 228 1.66 -8.11 9.23
CA ASP A 228 1.72 -9.40 9.93
C ASP A 228 0.31 -9.93 10.19
N ARG A 229 -0.24 -10.66 9.22
CA ARG A 229 -1.59 -11.26 9.30
C ARG A 229 -1.60 -12.68 9.88
N GLY A 230 -0.52 -13.08 10.58
CA GLY A 230 -0.40 -14.41 11.17
C GLY A 230 -0.35 -15.51 10.11
N SER A 231 -1.36 -16.39 10.10
CA SER A 231 -1.49 -17.47 9.12
C SER A 231 -2.16 -17.04 7.81
N THR A 232 -2.78 -15.86 7.78
CA THR A 232 -3.45 -15.35 6.57
C THR A 232 -2.41 -14.77 5.61
N PRO A 233 -2.46 -15.11 4.31
CA PRO A 233 -1.58 -14.49 3.32
C PRO A 233 -1.67 -12.96 3.31
N ALA A 234 -0.53 -12.32 3.08
CA ALA A 234 -0.41 -10.88 2.90
C ALA A 234 0.45 -10.61 1.66
N ASP A 235 0.29 -9.42 1.08
CA ASP A 235 1.14 -8.98 -0.01
C ASP A 235 2.61 -8.94 0.41
N HIS A 236 3.51 -9.05 -0.58
CA HIS A 236 4.95 -8.98 -0.35
C HIS A 236 5.35 -7.71 0.42
N HIS A 237 4.70 -6.60 0.11
CA HIS A 237 4.78 -5.36 0.87
C HIS A 237 3.53 -4.52 0.67
N THR A 238 3.14 -3.85 1.73
CA THR A 238 2.10 -2.81 1.76
C THR A 238 2.75 -1.42 1.85
N LEU A 239 3.93 -1.36 2.47
CA LEU A 239 4.77 -0.17 2.58
C LEU A 239 6.19 -0.52 2.13
N ALA A 240 6.83 0.34 1.35
CA ALA A 240 8.27 0.33 1.19
C ALA A 240 8.85 1.67 1.63
N MET A 241 10.03 1.63 2.23
CA MET A 241 10.69 2.81 2.75
C MET A 241 12.16 2.79 2.38
N ALA A 242 12.64 3.87 1.78
CA ALA A 242 14.06 4.06 1.46
C ALA A 242 14.67 5.20 2.29
N LEU A 243 15.91 5.03 2.70
CA LEU A 243 16.76 6.12 3.17
C LEU A 243 17.04 7.08 2.01
N GLY A 244 16.89 8.38 2.23
CA GLY A 244 17.31 9.36 1.25
C GLY A 244 17.38 10.78 1.80
N PRO A 245 17.75 11.77 0.95
CA PRO A 245 18.08 13.12 1.39
C PRO A 245 16.87 13.98 1.80
N ALA A 246 15.64 13.46 1.66
CA ALA A 246 14.41 14.18 2.00
C ALA A 246 13.28 13.21 2.38
N ASN A 247 12.33 13.70 3.19
CA ASN A 247 11.09 12.99 3.47
C ASN A 247 10.10 13.26 2.34
N ARG A 248 9.68 12.22 1.62
CA ARG A 248 8.75 12.38 0.49
C ARG A 248 7.99 11.12 0.13
N TYR A 249 6.80 11.33 -0.43
CA TYR A 249 6.15 10.35 -1.30
C TYR A 249 7.05 10.06 -2.50
N VAL A 250 7.29 8.78 -2.78
CA VAL A 250 8.01 8.32 -3.98
C VAL A 250 7.01 7.88 -5.03
N HIS A 251 6.22 6.84 -4.70
CA HIS A 251 5.14 6.36 -5.56
C HIS A 251 4.12 5.52 -4.77
N SER A 252 3.03 5.19 -5.44
CA SER A 252 2.07 4.18 -5.03
C SER A 252 1.79 3.28 -6.23
N ALA A 253 1.39 2.04 -5.96
CA ALA A 253 1.07 1.08 -7.01
C ALA A 253 -0.30 0.46 -6.77
N TYR A 254 -0.94 0.11 -7.87
CA TYR A 254 -2.31 -0.37 -7.91
C TYR A 254 -2.34 -1.68 -8.69
N GLN A 255 -3.09 -2.65 -8.18
CA GLN A 255 -3.25 -3.93 -8.84
C GLN A 255 -4.15 -3.77 -10.07
N VAL A 256 -3.80 -4.41 -11.18
CA VAL A 256 -4.60 -4.51 -12.41
C VAL A 256 -4.80 -5.99 -12.77
N SER A 257 -5.64 -6.27 -13.77
CA SER A 257 -6.06 -7.64 -14.12
C SER A 257 -4.90 -8.51 -14.62
N ASP A 258 -4.08 -7.99 -15.53
CA ASP A 258 -2.96 -8.69 -16.15
C ASP A 258 -1.97 -7.72 -16.82
N LEU A 259 -0.87 -8.26 -17.37
CA LEU A 259 0.17 -7.48 -18.06
C LEU A 259 -0.31 -6.83 -19.36
N ASP A 260 -1.31 -7.41 -20.02
CA ASP A 260 -1.84 -6.90 -21.28
C ASP A 260 -2.71 -5.67 -21.05
N ALA A 261 -3.55 -5.70 -20.01
CA ALA A 261 -4.29 -4.55 -19.51
C ALA A 261 -3.33 -3.42 -19.09
N LEU A 262 -2.23 -3.76 -18.39
CA LEU A 262 -1.21 -2.78 -18.01
C LEU A 262 -0.57 -2.12 -19.23
N ALA A 263 -0.12 -2.92 -20.21
CA ALA A 263 0.55 -2.41 -21.40
C ALA A 263 -0.40 -1.59 -22.30
N ALA A 264 -1.57 -2.14 -22.63
CA ALA A 264 -2.55 -1.46 -23.48
C ALA A 264 -3.16 -0.22 -22.81
N GLY A 265 -3.33 -0.26 -21.48
CA GLY A 265 -3.76 0.90 -20.70
C GLY A 265 -2.71 2.00 -20.62
N GLY A 266 -1.43 1.64 -20.58
CA GLY A 266 -0.33 2.61 -20.72
C GLY A 266 -0.38 3.35 -22.06
N GLU A 267 -0.56 2.63 -23.16
CA GLU A 267 -0.73 3.22 -24.50
C GLU A 267 -1.96 4.12 -24.58
N TYR A 268 -3.07 3.72 -23.96
CA TYR A 268 -4.27 4.55 -23.88
C TYR A 268 -4.02 5.86 -23.12
N LEU A 269 -3.34 5.78 -21.97
CA LEU A 269 -3.08 6.93 -21.10
C LEU A 269 -2.15 7.96 -21.76
N VAL A 270 -1.16 7.51 -22.54
CA VAL A 270 -0.27 8.38 -23.32
C VAL A 270 -1.03 9.18 -24.39
N ALA A 271 -2.16 8.65 -24.87
CA ALA A 271 -2.96 9.30 -25.91
C ALA A 271 -4.03 10.27 -25.37
N GLN A 272 -4.10 10.49 -24.05
CA GLN A 272 -5.08 11.39 -23.41
C GLN A 272 -4.62 12.85 -23.39
#